data_AF-A0A222VRZ5-F1
#
_entry.id   AF-A0A222VRZ5-F1
#
_cell.length_a   1.000
_cell.length_b   1.000
_cell.length_c   1.000
_cell.angle_alpha   90.00
_cell.angle_beta   90.00
_cell.angle_gamma   90.00
#
_symmetry.space_group_name_H-M   'P 1'
#
loop_
_entity.id
_entity.type
_entity.pdbx_description
1 polymer ?
#
loop_
_entity_poly.entity_id
_entity_poly.type
_entity_poly.pdbx_seq_one_letter_code
_entity_poly.pdbx_strand_id
1 'polypeptide(L)'
;MPPKPRRIHVDGHELVVLTRAAYENLEGQRRRVGAQGARLHALRTELDQFAVFVDRLERAAAALPECSPGLCAACARAGGECARKTLITALAERPKKARGR
;
A
#
# COMPACT_ATOMS: atom_id res chain seq x y z
N MET A 1 10.54 21.72 18.99
CA MET A 1 10.28 23.06 18.44
C MET A 1 11.06 23.20 17.13
N PRO A 2 10.43 23.57 16.00
CA PRO A 2 11.16 23.74 14.75
C PRO A 2 12.21 24.86 14.92
N PRO A 3 13.43 24.71 14.39
CA PRO A 3 14.46 25.73 14.56
C PRO A 3 14.03 27.00 13.82
N LYS A 4 14.16 28.16 14.47
CA LYS A 4 13.90 29.46 13.85
C LYS A 4 15.14 29.90 13.08
N PRO A 5 15.14 29.89 11.74
CA PRO A 5 16.27 30.38 10.97
C PRO A 5 16.36 31.90 11.10
N ARG A 6 17.59 32.44 11.20
CA ARG A 6 17.82 33.88 11.07
C ARG A 6 18.21 34.19 9.64
N ARG A 7 17.53 35.13 9.02
CA ARG A 7 17.85 35.63 7.69
C ARG A 7 18.65 36.92 7.84
N ILE A 8 19.81 36.99 7.22
CA ILE A 8 20.67 38.18 7.20
C ILE A 8 21.04 38.47 5.74
N HIS A 9 21.23 39.74 5.39
CA HIS A 9 21.70 40.13 4.06
C HIS A 9 23.16 40.58 4.17
N VAL A 10 24.03 40.05 3.32
CA VAL A 10 25.46 40.42 3.24
C VAL A 10 25.81 40.62 1.77
N ASP A 11 26.32 41.80 1.41
CA ASP A 11 26.69 42.17 0.05
C ASP A 11 25.58 41.93 -1.00
N GLY A 12 24.32 42.16 -0.61
CA GLY A 12 23.15 41.93 -1.46
C GLY A 12 22.66 40.48 -1.53
N HIS A 13 23.32 39.54 -0.85
CA HIS A 13 22.93 38.13 -0.78
C HIS A 13 22.19 37.80 0.53
N GLU A 14 21.04 37.13 0.43
CA GLU A 14 20.33 36.58 1.59
C GLU A 14 21.05 35.31 2.09
N LEU A 15 21.48 35.33 3.36
CA LEU A 15 22.05 34.19 4.07
C LEU A 15 21.07 33.72 5.14
N VAL A 16 20.94 32.40 5.27
CA VAL A 16 20.15 31.76 6.33
C VAL A 16 21.09 31.13 7.34
N VAL A 17 21.10 31.68 8.55
CA VAL A 17 21.98 31.24 9.64
C VAL A 17 21.19 30.38 10.63
N LEU A 18 21.76 29.23 10.96
CA LEU A 18 21.26 28.28 11.94
C LEU A 18 22.37 27.99 12.96
N THR A 19 21.98 27.68 14.20
CA THR A 19 22.93 27.10 15.15
C THR A 19 23.30 25.69 14.70
N ARG A 20 24.49 25.20 15.08
CA ARG A 20 24.92 23.83 14.78
C ARG A 20 23.89 22.79 15.22
N ALA A 21 23.39 22.89 16.46
CA ALA A 21 22.38 21.98 17.00
C ALA A 21 21.06 22.01 16.20
N ALA A 22 20.66 23.19 15.70
CA ALA A 22 19.47 23.32 14.86
C ALA A 22 19.67 22.63 13.50
N TYR A 23 20.85 22.77 12.90
CA TYR A 23 21.19 22.12 11.64
C TYR A 23 21.23 20.59 11.78
N GLU A 24 21.92 20.07 12.80
CA GLU A 24 22.00 18.62 13.07
C GLU A 24 20.61 18.00 13.31
N ASN A 25 19.73 18.72 14.02
CA ASN A 25 18.35 18.28 14.21
C ASN A 25 17.56 18.24 12.89
N LEU A 26 17.69 19.26 12.03
CA LEU A 26 17.07 19.27 10.70
C LEU A 26 17.57 18.13 9.82
N GLU A 27 18.86 17.84 9.87
CA GLU A 27 19.44 16.72 9.13
C GLU A 27 18.87 15.38 9.62
N GLY A 28 18.78 15.19 10.94
CA GLY A 28 18.15 14.02 11.54
C GLY A 28 16.66 13.90 11.21
N GLN A 29 15.93 15.02 11.12
CA GLN A 29 14.54 15.04 10.66
C GLN A 29 14.44 14.68 9.17
N ARG A 30 15.30 15.25 8.31
CA ARG A 30 15.35 14.92 6.87
C ARG A 30 15.58 13.44 6.65
N ARG A 31 16.53 12.83 7.37
CA ARG A 31 16.80 11.38 7.30
C ARG A 31 15.58 10.56 7.73
N ARG A 32 14.90 10.94 8.82
CA ARG A 32 13.69 10.26 9.30
C ARG A 32 12.54 10.34 8.29
N VAL A 33 12.29 11.52 7.73
CA VAL A 33 11.28 11.72 6.68
C VAL A 33 11.63 10.91 5.43
N GLY A 34 12.90 10.90 5.02
CA GLY A 34 13.37 10.07 3.90
C GLY A 34 13.13 8.58 4.14
N ALA A 35 13.44 8.09 5.34
CA ALA A 35 13.19 6.69 5.71
C ALA A 35 11.69 6.35 5.75
N GLN A 36 10.84 7.25 6.24
CA GLN A 36 9.38 7.09 6.21
C GLN A 36 8.85 7.08 4.77
N GLY A 37 9.34 7.97 3.90
CA GLY A 37 9.01 7.99 2.49
C GLY A 37 9.36 6.69 1.79
N ALA A 38 10.56 6.15 2.03
CA ALA A 38 10.98 4.86 1.49
C ALA A 38 10.06 3.71 1.93
N ARG A 39 9.65 3.69 3.21
CA ARG A 39 8.68 2.71 3.74
C ARG A 39 7.31 2.82 3.07
N LEU A 40 6.82 4.03 2.85
CA LEU A 40 5.55 4.25 2.16
C LEU A 40 5.61 3.80 0.69
N HIS A 41 6.73 4.03 0.01
CA HIS A 41 6.94 3.54 -1.35
C HIS A 41 6.99 2.01 -1.42
N ALA A 42 7.66 1.36 -0.47
CA ALA A 42 7.67 -0.11 -0.37
C ALA A 42 6.26 -0.65 -0.12
N LEU A 43 5.54 -0.10 0.86
CA LEU A 43 4.16 -0.49 1.15
C LEU A 43 3.23 -0.29 -0.06
N ARG A 44 3.37 0.82 -0.78
CA ARG A 44 2.60 1.05 -2.01
C ARG A 44 2.90 -0.02 -3.07
N THR A 45 4.17 -0.38 -3.22
CA THR A 45 4.59 -1.44 -4.16
C THR A 45 3.99 -2.79 -3.78
N GLU A 46 4.01 -3.16 -2.50
CA GLU A 46 3.39 -4.38 -1.98
C GLU A 46 1.87 -4.39 -2.23
N LEU A 47 1.18 -3.26 -1.99
CA LEU A 47 -0.25 -3.13 -2.25
C LEU A 47 -0.59 -3.26 -3.74
N ASP A 48 0.25 -2.71 -4.63
CA ASP A 48 0.05 -2.83 -6.07
C ASP A 48 0.31 -4.27 -6.56
N GLN A 49 1.32 -4.95 -6.00
CA GLN A 49 1.55 -6.38 -6.26
C GLN A 49 0.38 -7.23 -5.76
N PHE A 50 -0.15 -6.94 -4.57
CA PHE A 50 -1.32 -7.64 -4.03
C PHE A 50 -2.55 -7.43 -4.90
N ALA A 51 -2.79 -6.21 -5.38
CA ALA A 51 -3.88 -5.92 -6.31
C ALA A 51 -3.77 -6.77 -7.59
N VAL A 52 -2.58 -6.85 -8.19
CA VAL A 52 -2.33 -7.70 -9.37
C VAL A 52 -2.55 -9.18 -9.05
N PHE A 53 -2.12 -9.65 -7.88
CA PHE A 53 -2.34 -11.02 -7.45
C PHE A 53 -3.83 -11.36 -7.32
N VAL A 54 -4.61 -10.50 -6.67
CA VAL A 54 -6.06 -10.69 -6.53
C VAL A 54 -6.74 -10.67 -7.90
N ASP A 55 -6.34 -9.81 -8.82
CA ASP A 55 -6.89 -9.79 -10.19
C ASP A 55 -6.53 -11.04 -11.00
N ARG A 56 -5.38 -11.67 -10.73
CA ARG A 56 -5.03 -12.98 -11.31
C ARG A 56 -5.87 -14.10 -10.69
N LEU A 57 -6.04 -14.06 -9.37
CA LEU A 57 -6.87 -15.02 -8.65
C LEU A 57 -8.32 -14.96 -9.12
N GLU A 58 -8.88 -13.78 -9.35
CA GLU A 58 -10.23 -13.60 -9.90
C GLU A 58 -10.38 -14.22 -11.28
N ARG A 59 -9.42 -13.97 -12.18
CA ARG A 59 -9.42 -14.58 -13.51
C ARG A 59 -9.28 -16.10 -13.45
N ALA A 60 -8.41 -16.61 -12.58
CA ALA A 60 -8.25 -18.05 -12.40
C ALA A 60 -9.53 -18.69 -11.83
N ALA A 61 -10.18 -18.03 -10.86
CA ALA A 61 -11.45 -18.48 -10.29
C ALA A 61 -12.58 -18.51 -11.32
N ALA A 62 -12.64 -17.50 -12.19
CA ALA A 62 -13.62 -17.44 -13.29
C ALA A 62 -13.41 -18.53 -14.34
N ALA A 63 -12.15 -18.98 -14.53
CA ALA A 63 -11.81 -20.06 -15.46
C ALA A 63 -12.06 -21.47 -14.89
N LEU A 64 -12.36 -21.60 -13.58
CA LEU A 64 -12.70 -22.90 -13.00
C LEU A 64 -14.02 -23.40 -13.59
N PRO A 65 -14.12 -24.70 -13.93
CA PRO A 65 -15.36 -25.29 -14.44
C PRO A 65 -16.50 -25.06 -13.46
N GLU A 66 -17.71 -24.90 -13.99
CA GLU A 66 -18.90 -24.83 -13.15
C GLU A 66 -18.98 -26.07 -12.27
N CYS A 67 -19.26 -25.88 -10.99
CA CYS A 67 -19.52 -27.00 -10.11
C CYS A 67 -20.80 -27.68 -10.56
N SER A 68 -20.67 -28.76 -11.32
CA SER A 68 -21.81 -29.63 -11.61
C SER A 68 -22.31 -30.27 -10.29
N PRO A 69 -23.61 -30.60 -10.18
CA PRO A 69 -24.19 -31.17 -8.97
C PRO A 69 -23.42 -32.39 -8.44
N GLY A 70 -22.84 -33.20 -9.35
CA GLY A 70 -22.03 -34.37 -9.00
C GLY A 70 -20.64 -34.05 -8.42
N LEU A 71 -19.99 -32.97 -8.86
CA LEU A 71 -18.70 -32.50 -8.33
C LEU A 71 -18.87 -31.73 -7.01
N CYS A 72 -19.97 -30.98 -6.87
CA CYS A 72 -20.36 -30.31 -5.62
C CYS A 72 -20.70 -31.31 -4.51
N ALA A 73 -21.23 -32.49 -4.84
CA ALA A 73 -21.52 -33.54 -3.86
C ALA A 73 -20.26 -34.04 -3.13
N ALA A 74 -19.07 -33.98 -3.76
CA ALA A 74 -17.80 -34.28 -3.11
C ALA A 74 -17.37 -33.18 -2.13
N CYS A 75 -17.58 -31.90 -2.48
CA CYS A 75 -17.35 -30.76 -1.58
C CYS A 75 -18.33 -30.73 -0.40
N ALA A 76 -19.60 -31.05 -0.63
CA ALA A 76 -20.65 -31.07 0.38
C ALA A 76 -20.49 -32.20 1.41
N ARG A 77 -19.93 -33.37 1.01
CA ARG A 77 -19.64 -34.49 1.92
C ARG A 77 -18.57 -34.17 2.97
N ALA A 78 -17.74 -33.16 2.74
CA ALA A 78 -16.73 -32.70 3.69
C ALA A 78 -17.27 -31.69 4.73
N GLY A 79 -18.56 -31.36 4.70
CA GLY A 79 -19.18 -30.40 5.63
C GLY A 79 -18.77 -28.94 5.42
N GLY A 80 -18.02 -28.64 4.36
CA GLY A 80 -17.58 -27.27 4.00
C GLY A 80 -18.41 -26.67 2.88
N GLU A 81 -18.59 -25.34 2.90
CA GLU A 81 -19.09 -24.59 1.75
C GLU A 81 -18.21 -24.85 0.51
N CYS A 82 -18.82 -24.83 -0.68
CA CYS A 82 -18.09 -25.00 -1.93
C CYS A 82 -17.00 -23.92 -2.07
N ALA A 83 -15.72 -24.32 -2.09
CA ALA A 83 -14.57 -23.42 -2.15
C ALA A 83 -14.63 -22.43 -3.32
N ARG A 84 -15.22 -22.82 -4.46
CA ARG A 84 -15.47 -21.91 -5.60
C ARG A 84 -16.45 -20.80 -5.22
N LYS A 85 -17.54 -21.12 -4.52
CA LYS A 85 -18.54 -20.14 -4.08
C LYS A 85 -17.95 -19.20 -3.04
N THR A 86 -17.21 -19.72 -2.06
CA THR A 86 -16.49 -18.92 -1.06
C THR A 86 -15.48 -17.98 -1.71
N LEU A 87 -14.71 -18.46 -2.71
CA LEU A 87 -13.74 -17.66 -3.45
C LEU A 87 -14.42 -16.56 -4.28
N ILE A 88 -15.50 -16.87 -4.99
CA ILE A 88 -16.27 -15.90 -5.77
C ILE A 88 -16.88 -14.82 -4.86
N THR A 89 -17.48 -15.21 -3.73
CA THR A 89 -18.03 -14.25 -2.75
C THR A 89 -16.94 -13.34 -2.18
N ALA A 90 -15.82 -13.90 -1.75
CA ALA A 90 -14.70 -13.13 -1.22
C ALA A 90 -14.11 -12.14 -2.26
N LEU A 91 -14.08 -12.52 -3.54
CA LEU A 91 -13.67 -11.64 -4.63
C LEU A 91 -14.73 -10.57 -4.95
N ALA A 92 -16.02 -10.88 -4.82
CA ALA A 92 -17.12 -9.95 -5.10
C ALA A 92 -17.24 -8.87 -4.01
N GLU A 93 -17.04 -9.23 -2.75
CA GLU A 93 -17.08 -8.32 -1.58
C GLU A 93 -15.81 -7.48 -1.42
N ARG A 94 -14.79 -7.71 -2.27
CA ARG A 94 -13.53 -6.97 -2.17
C ARG A 94 -13.76 -5.46 -2.35
N PRO A 95 -13.12 -4.61 -1.55
CA PRO A 95 -13.20 -3.16 -1.72
C PRO A 95 -12.63 -2.78 -3.09
N LYS A 96 -13.52 -2.42 -4.02
CA LYS A 96 -13.14 -1.93 -5.35
C LYS A 96 -12.48 -0.56 -5.15
N LYS A 97 -11.18 -0.43 -5.47
CA LYS A 97 -10.47 0.87 -5.46
C LYS A 97 -11.35 1.89 -6.20
N ALA A 98 -11.80 2.95 -5.51
CA ALA A 98 -12.18 4.18 -6.17
C ALA A 98 -10.96 4.63 -6.96
N ARG A 99 -11.00 4.50 -8.30
CA ARG A 99 -9.98 5.08 -9.17
C ARG A 99 -10.06 6.60 -9.00
N GLY A 100 -9.27 7.13 -8.06
CA GLY A 100 -9.01 8.56 -7.97
C GLY A 100 -8.40 9.01 -9.29
N ARG A 101 -9.13 9.88 -10.00
CA ARG A 101 -8.63 10.69 -11.10
C ARG A 101 -7.70 11.77 -10.55
#